data_AF-A0A2Z4V8E8-F1
#
_entry.id   AF-A0A2Z4V8E8-F1
#
_cell.length_a   1.000
_cell.length_b   1.000
_cell.length_c   1.000
_cell.angle_alpha   90.00
_cell.angle_beta   90.00
_cell.angle_gamma   90.00
#
_symmetry.space_group_name_H-M   'P 1'
#
loop_
_entity.id
_entity.type
_entity.pdbx_description
1 polymer ?
#
loop_
_entity_poly.entity_id
_entity_poly.type
_entity_poly.pdbx_seq_one_letter_code
_entity_poly.pdbx_strand_id
1 'polypeptide(L)' 'MLGEGGLLQQLTKHLLQDALDAEMDEHLAATTEPGKPARSGGNARNGCRPKTVLTEAGPVTVEVPRDR' A
#
# COMPACT_ATOMS: atom_id res chain seq x y z
N MET A 1 -10.35 -16.32 17.86
CA MET A 1 -10.58 -16.09 16.41
C MET A 1 -10.77 -14.62 16.07
N LEU A 2 -11.55 -13.85 16.83
CA LEU A 2 -11.80 -12.40 16.59
C LEU A 2 -11.08 -11.45 17.58
N GLY A 3 -10.17 -11.95 18.42
CA GLY A 3 -9.40 -11.12 19.36
C GLY A 3 -8.21 -10.41 18.71
N GLU A 4 -7.32 -9.84 19.53
CA GLU A 4 -6.08 -9.21 19.08
C GLU A 4 -5.21 -10.20 18.27
N GLY A 5 -4.70 -9.76 17.12
CA GLY A 5 -4.05 -10.60 16.11
C GLY A 5 -4.98 -11.57 15.37
N GLY A 6 -6.30 -11.47 15.58
CA GLY A 6 -7.30 -12.40 15.05
C GLY A 6 -7.58 -12.26 13.55
N LEU A 7 -8.47 -13.12 13.05
CA LEU A 7 -8.82 -13.22 11.62
C LEU A 7 -9.32 -11.90 11.05
N LEU A 8 -10.14 -11.16 11.80
CA LEU A 8 -10.67 -9.87 11.35
C LEU A 8 -9.53 -8.85 11.16
N GLN A 9 -8.60 -8.74 12.11
CA GLN A 9 -7.43 -7.86 11.96
C GLN A 9 -6.55 -8.27 10.77
N GLN A 10 -6.37 -9.57 10.54
CA GLN A 10 -5.61 -10.07 9.40
C GLN A 10 -6.30 -9.75 8.06
N LEU A 11 -7.62 -9.91 7.99
CA LEU A 11 -8.40 -9.54 6.82
C LEU A 11 -8.36 -8.03 6.58
N THR A 12 -8.55 -7.22 7.62
CA THR A 12 -8.44 -5.76 7.54
C THR A 12 -7.04 -5.34 7.08
N LYS A 13 -5.98 -5.97 7.60
CA LYS A 13 -4.61 -5.75 7.15
C LYS A 13 -4.46 -6.03 5.66
N HIS A 14 -4.93 -7.19 5.20
CA HIS A 14 -4.81 -7.58 3.80
C HIS A 14 -5.54 -6.62 2.88
N LEU A 15 -6.78 -6.27 3.20
CA LEU A 15 -7.56 -5.30 2.42
C LEU A 15 -6.89 -3.92 2.37
N LEU A 16 -6.36 -3.43 3.50
CA LEU A 16 -5.64 -2.15 3.52
C LEU A 16 -4.34 -2.21 2.71
N GLN A 17 -3.60 -3.31 2.79
CA GLN A 17 -2.36 -3.49 2.03
C GLN A 17 -2.64 -3.52 0.52
N ASP A 18 -3.61 -4.31 0.09
CA ASP A 18 -4.00 -4.46 -1.31
C ASP A 18 -4.51 -3.13 -1.89
N ALA A 19 -5.32 -2.39 -1.13
CA ALA A 19 -5.80 -1.08 -1.56
C ALA A 19 -4.66 -0.06 -1.74
N LEU A 20 -3.71 -0.01 -0.80
CA LEU A 20 -2.55 0.87 -0.90
C LEU A 20 -1.65 0.52 -2.08
N ASP A 21 -1.45 -0.78 -2.34
CA ASP A 21 -0.64 -1.23 -3.45
C ASP A 21 -1.31 -0.92 -4.80
N ALA A 22 -2.62 -1.13 -4.90
CA ALA A 22 -3.40 -0.78 -6.10
C ALA A 22 -3.39 0.73 -6.37
N GLU A 23 -3.57 1.56 -5.34
CA GLU A 23 -3.52 3.03 -5.49
C GLU A 23 -2.15 3.51 -5.96
N MET A 24 -1.06 2.92 -5.44
CA MET A 24 0.29 3.24 -5.89
C MET A 24 0.53 2.84 -7.35
N ASP A 25 0.02 1.68 -7.77
CA ASP A 25 0.15 1.22 -9.15
C ASP A 25 -0.63 2.14 -10.11
N GLU A 26 -1.83 2.58 -9.72
CA GLU A 26 -2.61 3.58 -10.47
C GLU A 26 -1.89 4.94 -10.54
N HIS A 27 -1.37 5.43 -9.41
CA HIS A 27 -0.63 6.70 -9.34
C HIS A 27 0.62 6.70 -10.23
N LEU A 28 1.39 5.61 -10.21
CA LEU A 28 2.58 5.48 -11.05
C LEU A 28 2.21 5.34 -12.54
N ALA A 29 1.12 4.65 -12.86
CA ALA A 29 0.62 4.58 -14.23
C ALA A 29 0.16 5.97 -14.73
N ALA A 30 -0.53 6.75 -13.89
CA ALA A 30 -0.99 8.10 -14.23
C ALA A 30 0.16 9.10 -14.43
N THR A 31 1.29 8.89 -13.75
CA THR A 31 2.51 9.72 -13.91
C THR A 31 3.41 9.25 -15.06
N THR A 32 3.12 8.11 -15.68
CA THR A 32 3.88 7.55 -16.80
C THR A 32 3.21 7.84 -18.14
N GLU A 33 3.91 8.53 -19.03
CA GLU A 33 3.44 8.79 -20.40
C GLU A 33 3.22 7.48 -21.19
N PRO A 34 2.05 7.30 -21.84
CA PRO A 34 1.76 6.10 -22.63
C PRO A 34 2.81 5.84 -23.71
N GLY A 35 3.32 4.62 -23.79
CA GLY A 35 4.27 4.19 -24.83
C GLY A 35 5.73 4.60 -24.60
N LYS A 36 6.06 5.19 -23.45
CA LYS A 36 7.46 5.42 -23.05
C LYS A 36 7.81 4.53 -21.84
N PRO A 37 8.99 3.86 -21.84
CA PRO A 37 9.46 3.19 -20.65
C PRO A 37 9.62 4.22 -19.52
N ALA A 38 9.37 3.80 -18.27
CA ALA A 38 9.58 4.63 -17.09
C ALA A 38 10.97 5.27 -17.17
N ARG A 39 11.01 6.60 -17.35
CA ARG A 39 12.26 7.33 -17.63
C ARG A 39 13.20 7.17 -16.44
N SER A 40 14.51 6.98 -16.69
CA SER A 40 15.50 7.07 -15.61
C SER A 40 15.51 8.52 -15.08
N GLY A 41 14.82 8.74 -13.95
CA GLY A 41 14.59 10.07 -13.37
C GLY A 41 13.11 10.50 -13.27
N GLY A 42 12.16 9.67 -13.73
CA GLY A 42 10.73 9.85 -13.49
C GLY A 42 10.28 9.24 -12.16
N ASN A 43 9.05 9.53 -11.75
CA ASN A 43 8.46 8.98 -10.54
C ASN A 43 8.37 7.44 -10.65
N ALA A 44 8.79 6.74 -9.60
CA ALA A 44 8.83 5.28 -9.58
C ALA A 44 8.70 4.76 -8.15
N ARG A 45 8.17 3.54 -7.99
CA ARG A 45 8.07 2.88 -6.68
C ARG A 45 9.44 2.80 -6.02
N ASN A 46 9.51 3.23 -4.76
CA ASN A 46 10.74 3.47 -3.99
C ASN A 46 10.60 2.98 -2.55
N GLY A 47 10.30 1.68 -2.42
CA GLY A 47 10.18 0.98 -1.15
C GLY A 47 8.84 1.18 -0.45
N CYS A 48 8.82 0.86 0.84
CA CYS A 48 7.67 1.00 1.72
C CYS A 48 8.09 1.53 3.09
N ARG A 49 7.13 1.99 3.89
CA ARG A 49 7.32 2.33 5.30
C ARG A 49 6.25 1.68 6.17
N PRO A 50 6.60 1.15 7.35
CA PRO A 50 5.59 0.62 8.25
C PRO A 50 4.74 1.75 8.84
N LYS A 51 3.43 1.52 8.95
CA LYS A 51 2.50 2.39 9.67
C LYS A 51 1.48 1.55 10.43
N THR A 52 1.28 1.85 11.71
CA THR A 52 0.18 1.27 12.49
C THR A 52 -1.05 2.17 12.36
N VAL A 53 -2.13 1.60 11.85
CA VAL A 53 -3.45 2.22 11.70
C VAL A 53 -4.36 1.70 12.81
N LEU A 54 -5.02 2.61 13.51
CA LEU A 54 -6.02 2.25 14.51
C LEU A 54 -7.34 1.98 13.80
N THR A 55 -7.87 0.77 13.94
CA THR A 55 -9.14 0.34 13.33
C THR A 55 -10.08 -0.18 14.41
N GLU A 56 -11.37 -0.34 14.08
CA GLU A 56 -12.35 -0.95 14.99
C GLU A 56 -12.01 -2.41 15.34
N ALA A 57 -11.33 -3.12 14.44
CA ALA A 57 -10.82 -4.47 14.70
C ALA A 57 -9.59 -4.47 15.63
N GLY A 58 -9.00 -3.31 15.89
CA GLY A 58 -7.76 -3.10 16.65
C GLY A 58 -6.63 -2.49 15.82
N PRO A 59 -5.45 -2.29 16.41
CA PRO A 59 -4.29 -1.76 15.70
C PRO A 59 -3.80 -2.71 14.61
N VAL A 60 -3.56 -2.20 13.40
CA VAL A 60 -3.08 -2.97 12.26
C VAL A 60 -1.84 -2.29 11.66
N THR A 61 -0.75 -3.01 11.52
CA THR A 61 0.47 -2.51 10.87
C THR A 61 0.50 -2.92 9.40
N VAL A 62 0.61 -1.93 8.51
CA VAL A 62 0.70 -2.06 7.05
C VAL A 62 2.02 -1.48 6.53
N GLU A 63 2.46 -1.92 5.36
CA GLU A 63 3.62 -1.40 4.64
C GLU A 63 3.15 -0.40 3.59
N VAL A 64 3.18 0.89 3.93
CA VAL A 64 2.71 1.96 3.04
C VAL A 64 3.71 2.13 1.90
N PRO A 65 3.32 1.88 0.64
CA PRO A 65 4.21 2.03 -0.50
C PRO A 65 4.59 3.49 -0.69
N ARG A 66 5.73 3.71 -1.32
CA ARG A 66 6.27 5.03 -1.60
C ARG A 66 6.77 5.09 -3.02
N ASP A 67 6.81 6.29 -3.55
CA ASP A 67 7.41 6.66 -4.81
C ASP A 67 8.66 7.53 -4.58
N ARG A 68 9.33 7.99 -5.65
CA ARG A 68 10.60 8.74 -5.60
C ARG A 68 10.40 10.16 -6.13
#